data_AF-A0A5C9BYM4-F1
#
_entry.id   AF-A0A5C9BYM4-F1
#
_cell.length_a   1.000
_cell.length_b   1.000
_cell.length_c   1.000
_cell.angle_alpha   90.00
_cell.angle_beta   90.00
_cell.angle_gamma   90.00
#
_symmetry.space_group_name_H-M   'P 1'
#
loop_
_entity.id
_entity.type
_entity.pdbx_description
1 polymer ?
#
loop_
_entity_poly.entity_id
_entity_poly.type
_entity_poly.pdbx_seq_one_letter_code
_entity_poly.pdbx_strand_id
1 'polypeptide(L)'
;MAERPVSQQTLREQFTNSEQLTKELVDHLEHNLLPKIHDLKKIVQTELKGEAVVEDITVRHHASDVLESARFTDDLSDKMTAYFTSINQSVARILGPQ
;
A
#
# COMPACT_ATOMS: atom_id res chain seq x y z
N MET A 1 -3.06 -15.08 -15.40
CA MET A 1 -4.51 -15.24 -15.54
C MET A 1 -5.11 -13.85 -15.52
N ALA A 2 -5.96 -13.48 -16.49
CA ALA A 2 -6.59 -12.16 -16.46
C ALA A 2 -7.47 -12.05 -15.21
N GLU A 3 -7.20 -11.07 -14.35
CA GLU A 3 -8.05 -10.77 -13.21
C GLU A 3 -9.44 -10.42 -13.72
N ARG A 4 -10.45 -11.22 -13.35
CA ARG A 4 -11.84 -10.89 -13.66
C ARG A 4 -12.22 -9.64 -12.87
N PRO A 5 -12.98 -8.69 -13.46
CA PRO A 5 -13.52 -7.55 -12.74
C PRO A 5 -14.15 -7.98 -11.42
N VAL A 6 -13.94 -7.21 -10.34
CA VAL A 6 -14.45 -7.52 -8.99
C VAL A 6 -15.96 -7.84 -9.01
N SER A 7 -16.72 -7.17 -9.88
CA SER A 7 -18.16 -7.37 -10.08
C SER A 7 -18.56 -8.75 -10.63
N GLN A 8 -17.63 -9.48 -11.25
CA GLN A 8 -17.84 -10.83 -11.80
C GLN A 8 -17.38 -11.94 -10.85
N GLN A 9 -16.82 -11.57 -9.70
CA GLN A 9 -16.37 -12.51 -8.68
C GLN A 9 -17.51 -12.85 -7.72
N THR A 10 -17.53 -14.09 -7.23
CA THR A 10 -18.37 -14.50 -6.11
C THR A 10 -17.95 -13.79 -4.83
N LEU A 11 -18.87 -13.69 -3.85
CA LEU A 11 -18.56 -13.06 -2.56
C LEU A 11 -17.38 -13.75 -1.85
N ARG A 12 -17.27 -15.08 -1.97
CA ARG A 12 -16.13 -15.84 -1.44
C ARG A 12 -14.82 -15.44 -2.09
N GLU A 13 -14.78 -15.34 -3.42
CA GLU A 13 -13.58 -14.89 -4.15
C GLU A 13 -13.20 -13.46 -3.76
N GLN A 14 -14.18 -12.56 -3.61
CA GLN A 14 -13.93 -11.18 -3.17
C GLN A 14 -13.29 -11.13 -1.78
N PHE A 15 -13.81 -11.91 -0.81
CA PHE A 15 -13.21 -11.99 0.52
C PHE A 15 -11.79 -12.57 0.46
N THR A 16 -11.57 -13.68 -0.24
CA THR A 16 -10.24 -14.30 -0.38
C THR A 16 -9.23 -13.35 -1.02
N ASN A 17 -9.62 -12.65 -2.09
CA ASN A 17 -8.74 -11.69 -2.75
C ASN A 17 -8.46 -10.46 -1.87
N SER A 18 -9.46 -9.97 -1.13
CA SER A 18 -9.26 -8.85 -0.18
C SER A 18 -8.32 -9.23 0.98
N GLU A 19 -8.39 -10.48 1.46
CA GLU A 19 -7.47 -10.99 2.47
C GLU A 19 -6.04 -11.07 1.92
N GLN A 20 -5.88 -11.55 0.68
CA GLN A 20 -4.59 -11.61 0.01
C GLN A 20 -3.97 -10.22 -0.17
N LEU A 21 -4.76 -9.24 -0.63
CA LEU A 21 -4.33 -7.85 -0.75
C LEU A 21 -3.95 -7.25 0.61
N THR A 22 -4.66 -7.61 1.68
CA THR A 22 -4.34 -7.17 3.04
C THR A 22 -2.97 -7.71 3.47
N LYS A 23 -2.67 -8.98 3.21
CA LYS A 23 -1.36 -9.57 3.51
C LYS A 23 -0.25 -8.90 2.70
N GLU A 24 -0.49 -8.65 1.42
CA GLU A 24 0.46 -7.97 0.53
C GLU A 24 0.73 -6.52 0.99
N LEU A 25 -0.31 -5.80 1.42
CA LEU A 25 -0.17 -4.46 1.98
C LEU A 25 0.69 -4.47 3.26
N VAL A 26 0.40 -5.37 4.20
CA VAL A 26 1.17 -5.49 5.44
C VAL A 26 2.63 -5.79 5.13
N ASP A 27 2.89 -6.77 4.26
CA ASP A 27 4.24 -7.16 3.85
C ASP A 27 5.01 -5.98 3.23
N HIS A 28 4.38 -5.25 2.32
CA HIS A 28 5.01 -4.09 1.67
C HIS A 28 5.27 -2.94 2.66
N LEU A 29 4.35 -2.68 3.60
CA LEU A 29 4.56 -1.66 4.62
C LEU A 29 5.75 -2.02 5.51
N GLU A 30 5.81 -3.25 6.01
CA GLU A 30 6.83 -3.72 6.95
C GLU A 30 8.22 -3.86 6.31
N HIS A 31 8.27 -4.43 5.10
CA HIS A 31 9.54 -4.83 4.48
C HIS A 31 10.05 -3.86 3.40
N ASN A 32 9.25 -2.87 3.00
CA ASN A 32 9.64 -1.94 1.92
C ASN A 32 9.44 -0.47 2.31
N LEU A 33 8.21 -0.03 2.60
CA LEU A 33 7.94 1.40 2.82
C LEU A 33 8.54 1.92 4.13
N LEU A 34 8.24 1.28 5.27
CA LEU A 34 8.72 1.75 6.58
C LEU A 34 10.26 1.76 6.67
N PRO A 35 10.99 0.74 6.19
CA PRO A 35 12.45 0.79 6.13
C PRO A 35 12.98 1.98 5.33
N LYS A 36 12.42 2.25 4.13
CA LYS A 36 12.86 3.38 3.30
C LYS A 36 12.62 4.74 3.97
N ILE A 37 11.49 4.91 4.66
CA ILE A 37 11.21 6.11 5.46
C ILE A 37 12.23 6.25 6.59
N HIS A 38 12.56 5.14 7.27
CA HIS A 38 13.54 5.13 8.34
C HIS A 38 14.93 5.54 7.83
N ASP A 39 15.37 5.00 6.70
CA ASP A 39 16.66 5.30 6.09
C ASP A 39 16.76 6.77 5.68
N LEU A 40 15.75 7.32 5.00
CA LEU A 40 15.69 8.74 4.67
C LEU A 40 15.76 9.62 5.92
N LYS A 41 15.00 9.26 6.97
CA LYS A 41 15.03 9.98 8.24
C LYS A 41 16.43 9.97 8.86
N LYS A 42 17.12 8.84 8.84
CA LYS A 42 18.48 8.70 9.39
C LYS A 42 19.46 9.62 8.65
N ILE A 43 19.39 9.66 7.32
CA ILE A 43 20.25 10.51 6.48
C ILE A 43 20.04 11.98 6.81
N VAL A 44 18.79 12.43 6.86
CA VAL A 44 18.46 13.82 7.21
C VAL A 44 18.94 14.16 8.62
N GLN A 45 18.83 13.24 9.57
CA GLN A 45 19.30 13.45 10.94
C GLN A 45 20.82 13.52 11.04
N THR A 46 21.57 12.74 10.26
CA THR A 46 23.04 12.80 10.22
C THR A 46 23.53 14.15 9.72
N GLU A 47 22.93 14.69 8.67
CA GLU A 47 23.23 16.05 8.16
C GLU A 47 22.92 17.12 9.21
N LEU A 48 21.73 17.07 9.83
CA LEU A 48 21.30 18.06 10.82
C LEU A 48 22.20 18.11 12.06
N LYS A 49 22.80 16.99 12.44
CA LYS A 49 23.75 16.92 13.56
C LYS A 49 25.18 17.32 13.17
N GLY A 50 25.45 17.53 11.88
CA GLY A 50 26.79 17.76 11.36
C GLY A 50 27.71 16.55 11.51
N GLU A 51 27.15 15.34 11.60
CA GLU A 51 27.92 14.09 11.77
C GLU A 51 28.59 13.66 10.46
N ALA A 52 27.98 13.98 9.31
CA ALA A 52 28.54 13.82 7.98
C ALA A 52 27.92 14.86 7.04
N VAL A 53 28.64 15.19 5.96
CA VAL A 53 28.10 15.97 4.85
C VAL A 53 27.40 15.01 3.89
N VAL A 54 26.10 15.18 3.73
CA VAL A 54 25.24 14.43 2.84
C VAL A 54 25.02 15.24 1.58
N GLU A 55 25.34 14.65 0.43
CA GLU A 55 25.06 15.30 -0.84
C GLU A 55 23.54 15.37 -1.09
N ASP A 56 23.09 16.50 -1.63
CA ASP A 56 21.68 16.71 -1.99
C ASP A 56 21.14 15.59 -2.93
N ILE A 57 21.98 15.07 -3.82
CA ILE A 57 21.61 13.96 -4.71
C ILE A 57 21.27 12.68 -3.93
N THR A 58 21.95 12.43 -2.81
CA THR A 58 21.67 11.29 -1.93
C THR A 58 20.29 11.44 -1.29
N VAL A 59 19.97 12.62 -0.75
CA VAL A 59 18.65 12.88 -0.15
C VAL A 59 17.54 12.72 -1.19
N ARG A 60 17.72 13.27 -2.40
CA ARG A 60 16.76 13.13 -3.49
C ARG A 60 16.55 11.69 -3.94
N HIS A 61 17.61 10.88 -3.96
CA HIS A 61 17.51 9.46 -4.29
C HIS A 61 16.63 8.72 -3.28
N HIS A 62 16.94 8.84 -1.98
CA HIS A 62 16.15 8.19 -0.92
C HIS A 62 14.71 8.69 -0.87
N ALA A 63 14.49 9.99 -1.13
CA ALA A 63 13.14 10.53 -1.25
C ALA A 63 12.38 9.92 -2.45
N SER A 64 13.05 9.72 -3.59
CA SER A 64 12.47 9.05 -4.75
C SER A 64 12.05 7.61 -4.42
N ASP A 65 12.89 6.85 -3.73
CA ASP A 65 12.59 5.46 -3.34
C ASP A 65 11.39 5.35 -2.40
N VAL A 66 11.27 6.30 -1.45
CA VAL A 66 10.11 6.41 -0.57
C VAL A 66 8.85 6.70 -1.37
N LEU A 67 8.90 7.68 -2.28
CA LEU A 67 7.75 8.06 -3.10
C LEU A 67 7.30 6.94 -4.04
N GLU A 68 8.23 6.17 -4.60
CA GLU A 68 7.90 5.00 -5.40
C GLU A 68 7.22 3.91 -4.56
N SER A 69 7.74 3.63 -3.37
CA SER A 69 7.14 2.66 -2.44
C SER A 69 5.76 3.11 -1.94
N ALA A 70 5.57 4.42 -1.73
CA ALA A 70 4.29 5.01 -1.34
C ALA A 70 3.25 4.85 -2.45
N ARG A 71 3.62 5.11 -3.72
CA ARG A 71 2.72 4.90 -4.88
C ARG A 71 2.18 3.48 -4.95
N PHE A 72 3.02 2.47 -4.71
CA PHE A 72 2.55 1.09 -4.66
C PHE A 72 1.53 0.84 -3.54
N THR A 73 1.70 1.51 -2.39
CA THR A 73 0.75 1.44 -1.27
C THR A 73 -0.59 2.09 -1.63
N ASP A 74 -0.56 3.20 -2.37
CA ASP A 74 -1.75 3.88 -2.87
C ASP A 74 -2.49 2.98 -3.87
N ASP A 75 -1.77 2.38 -4.83
CA ASP A 75 -2.36 1.45 -5.82
C ASP A 75 -3.01 0.22 -5.16
N LEU A 76 -2.39 -0.34 -4.11
CA LEU A 76 -2.99 -1.43 -3.33
C LEU A 76 -4.23 -0.97 -2.58
N SER A 77 -4.20 0.22 -2.00
CA SER A 77 -5.32 0.80 -1.24
C SER A 77 -6.52 1.06 -2.14
N ASP A 78 -6.30 1.53 -3.37
CA ASP A 78 -7.34 1.72 -4.38
C ASP A 78 -7.99 0.38 -4.77
N LYS A 79 -7.19 -0.67 -4.98
CA LYS A 79 -7.70 -2.02 -5.25
C LYS A 79 -8.53 -2.54 -4.07
N MET A 80 -8.03 -2.41 -2.84
CA MET A 80 -8.75 -2.84 -1.63
C MET A 80 -10.08 -2.11 -1.48
N THR A 81 -10.12 -0.80 -1.76
CA THR A 81 -11.34 0.01 -1.73
C THR A 81 -12.40 -0.53 -2.70
N ALA A 82 -12.00 -0.95 -3.90
CA ALA A 82 -12.91 -1.58 -4.86
C ALA A 82 -13.49 -2.90 -4.33
N TYR A 83 -12.67 -3.74 -3.71
CA TYR A 83 -13.12 -4.98 -3.08
C TYR A 83 -14.09 -4.72 -1.92
N PHE A 84 -13.75 -3.85 -0.98
CA PHE A 84 -14.59 -3.54 0.17
C PHE A 84 -15.93 -2.92 -0.24
N THR A 85 -15.92 -2.04 -1.23
CA THR A 85 -17.14 -1.45 -1.78
C THR A 85 -18.05 -2.53 -2.39
N SER A 86 -17.48 -3.43 -3.20
CA SER A 86 -18.24 -4.51 -3.84
C SER A 86 -18.80 -5.53 -2.82
N ILE A 87 -18.00 -5.89 -1.81
CA ILE A 87 -18.42 -6.78 -0.72
C ILE A 87 -19.59 -6.14 0.03
N ASN A 88 -19.47 -4.87 0.42
CA ASN A 88 -20.51 -4.16 1.15
C ASN A 88 -21.83 -4.11 0.36
N GLN A 89 -21.76 -3.82 -0.95
CA GLN A 89 -22.94 -3.84 -1.83
C GLN A 89 -23.56 -5.25 -1.95
N SER A 90 -22.73 -6.28 -2.03
CA SER A 90 -23.19 -7.67 -2.14
C SER A 90 -23.87 -8.15 -0.86
N VAL A 91 -23.29 -7.82 0.30
CA VAL A 91 -23.86 -8.13 1.63
C VAL A 91 -25.18 -7.38 1.84
N ALA A 92 -25.24 -6.09 1.51
CA ALA A 92 -26.48 -5.30 1.60
C ALA A 92 -27.62 -5.91 0.75
N ARG A 93 -27.29 -6.43 -0.44
CA ARG A 93 -28.27 -7.12 -1.29
C ARG A 93 -28.80 -8.43 -0.67
N ILE A 94 -27.93 -9.17 0.03
CA ILE A 94 -28.30 -10.44 0.69
C ILE A 94 -29.17 -10.18 1.92
N LEU A 95 -28.84 -9.15 2.71
CA LEU A 95 -29.56 -8.82 3.95
C LEU A 95 -30.90 -8.13 3.68
N GLY A 96 -31.08 -7.50 2.52
CA GLY A 96 -32.29 -6.75 2.18
C GLY A 96 -32.37 -5.38 2.87
N PRO A 97 -33.33 -4.52 2.49
CA PRO A 97 -33.58 -3.28 3.22
C PRO A 97 -34.02 -3.63 4.66
N GLN A 98 -33.36 -3.02 5.65
CA GLN A 98 -33.86 -3.01 7.02
C GLN A 98 -35.10 -2.11 7.13
#